data_AF-A0A7G8EMP0-F1
#
_entry.id   AF-A0A7G8EMP0-F1
#
_cell.length_a   1.000
_cell.length_b   1.000
_cell.length_c   1.000
_cell.angle_alpha   90.00
_cell.angle_beta   90.00
_cell.angle_gamma   90.00
#
_symmetry.space_group_name_H-M   'P 1'
#
loop_
_entity.id
_entity.type
_entity.pdbx_description
1 polymer ?
#
loop_
_entity_poly.entity_id
_entity_poly.type
_entity_poly.pdbx_seq_one_letter_code
_entity_poly.pdbx_strand_id
1 'polypeptide(L)' 'MADILRKLGFDVVRQRGSHLQFRDPRGRCTTVPVHRGRDISPPLLRQIAKDIGMTLEEFLSHR' A
#
# COMPACT_ATOMS: atom_id res chain seq x y z
N MET A 1 -1.85 6.02 2.91
CA MET A 1 -1.39 4.70 2.39
C MET A 1 0.10 4.55 2.37
N ALA A 2 0.85 5.44 1.70
CA ALA A 2 2.31 5.39 1.74
C ALA A 2 2.84 5.35 3.18
N ASP A 3 2.26 6.16 4.08
CA ASP A 3 2.66 6.16 5.50
C ASP A 3 2.31 4.86 6.24
N ILE A 4 1.16 4.27 5.95
CA ILE A 4 0.76 2.96 6.51
C ILE A 4 1.77 1.88 6.09
N LEU A 5 2.10 1.82 4.80
CA LEU A 5 3.05 0.85 4.27
C LEU A 5 4.45 1.04 4.86
N ARG A 6 4.90 2.28 5.03
CA ARG A 6 6.17 2.60 5.72
C ARG A 6 6.16 2.13 7.18
N LYS A 7 5.07 2.35 7.93
CA LYS A 7 4.92 1.83 9.30
C LYS A 7 4.98 0.30 9.36
N LEU A 8 4.51 -0.37 8.32
CA LEU A 8 4.54 -1.82 8.17
C LEU A 8 5.89 -2.39 7.68
N GLY A 9 6.91 -1.53 7.52
CA GLY A 9 8.24 -1.94 7.07
C GLY A 9 8.38 -2.14 5.56
N PHE A 10 7.51 -1.54 4.76
CA PHE A 10 7.65 -1.50 3.31
C PHE A 10 8.40 -0.25 2.86
N ASP A 11 9.30 -0.44 1.91
CA ASP A 11 10.03 0.64 1.23
C ASP A 11 9.56 0.81 -0.21
N VAL A 12 9.70 2.04 -0.71
CA VAL A 12 9.45 2.33 -2.13
C VAL A 12 10.62 1.78 -2.95
N VAL A 13 10.34 0.81 -3.81
CA VAL A 13 11.35 0.22 -4.70
C VAL A 13 11.30 0.79 -6.12
N ARG A 14 10.17 1.40 -6.50
CA ARG A 14 10.00 1.98 -7.84
C ARG A 14 8.90 3.04 -7.87
N GLN A 15 9.07 4.03 -8.73
CA GLN A 15 8.01 4.93 -9.15
C GLN A 15 7.83 4.89 -10.67
N ARG A 16 6.57 4.87 -11.14
CA ARG A 16 6.22 5.15 -12.54
C ARG A 16 5.04 6.11 -12.57
N GLY A 17 5.30 7.34 -13.00
CA GLY A 17 4.30 8.41 -12.96
C GLY A 17 3.72 8.60 -11.55
N SER A 18 2.40 8.56 -11.45
CA SER A 18 1.66 8.71 -10.19
C SER A 18 1.51 7.41 -9.38
N HIS A 19 2.28 6.36 -9.67
CA HIS A 19 2.22 5.09 -8.94
C HIS A 19 3.55 4.76 -8.27
N LEU A 20 3.50 4.38 -7.00
CA LEU A 20 4.62 3.84 -6.23
C LEU A 20 4.47 2.32 -6.08
N GLN A 21 5.57 1.59 -6.24
CA GLN A 21 5.66 0.19 -5.86
C GLN A 21 6.39 0.08 -4.53
N PHE A 22 5.78 -0.66 -3.62
CA PHE A 22 6.29 -0.95 -2.28
C PHE A 22 6.75 -2.40 -2.20
N ARG A 23 7.82 -2.65 -1.44
CA ARG A 23 8.29 -4.00 -1.14
C ARG A 23 8.80 -4.07 0.30
N ASP A 24 8.54 -5.17 0.99
CA ASP A 24 9.14 -5.47 2.29
C ASP A 24 10.35 -6.42 2.17
N PRO A 25 11.14 -6.61 3.24
CA PRO A 25 12.27 -7.55 3.23
C PRO A 25 11.88 -9.02 3.00
N ARG A 26 10.60 -9.38 3.21
CA ARG A 26 10.06 -10.72 2.96
C ARG A 26 9.61 -10.93 1.51
N GLY A 27 9.69 -9.89 0.67
CA GLY A 27 9.34 -9.93 -0.74
C GLY A 27 7.88 -9.64 -1.07
N ARG A 28 7.03 -9.34 -0.07
CA ARG A 28 5.66 -8.87 -0.31
C ARG A 28 5.70 -7.54 -1.03
N CYS A 29 4.78 -7.31 -1.96
CA CYS A 29 4.77 -6.07 -2.74
C CYS A 29 3.36 -5.63 -3.10
N THR A 30 3.18 -4.32 -3.25
CA THR A 30 1.92 -3.74 -3.72
C THR A 30 2.19 -2.44 -4.49
N THR A 31 1.21 -1.97 -5.26
CA THR A 31 1.29 -0.72 -6.01
C THR A 31 0.22 0.25 -5.52
N VAL A 32 0.64 1.47 -5.20
CA VAL A 32 -0.24 2.50 -4.64
C VAL A 32 -0.22 3.75 -5.53
N PRO A 33 -1.38 4.26 -5.97
CA PRO A 33 -1.45 5.56 -6.62
C PRO A 33 -1.23 6.69 -5.61
N VAL A 34 -0.45 7.70 -5.98
CA VAL A 34 -0.04 8.84 -5.12
C VAL A 34 -0.54 10.20 -5.61
N HIS A 35 -1.64 10.23 -6.35
CA HIS A 35 -2.30 11.49 -6.71
C HIS A 35 -2.90 12.16 -5.45
N ARG A 36 -2.64 13.47 -5.28
CA ARG A 36 -3.24 14.28 -4.22
C ARG A 36 -4.76 14.38 -4.42
N GLY A 37 -5.52 14.31 -3.33
CA GLY A 37 -6.94 14.71 -3.30
C GLY A 37 -7.95 13.67 -3.79
N ARG A 38 -7.56 12.41 -4.01
CA ARG A 38 -8.50 11.31 -4.26
C ARG A 38 -8.50 10.31 -3.13
N ASP A 39 -9.70 9.99 -2.66
CA ASP A 39 -9.92 8.83 -1.82
C ASP A 39 -9.57 7.55 -2.60
N ILE A 40 -8.97 6.60 -1.88
CA ILE A 40 -8.71 5.28 -2.41
C ILE A 40 -9.99 4.48 -2.33
N SER A 41 -10.39 3.91 -3.46
CA SER A 41 -11.62 3.12 -3.53
C SER A 41 -11.55 1.91 -2.59
N PRO A 42 -12.66 1.50 -1.95
CA PRO A 42 -12.69 0.30 -1.11
C PRO A 42 -12.14 -0.97 -1.77
N PRO A 43 -12.37 -1.23 -3.07
CA PRO A 43 -11.73 -2.35 -3.76
C PRO A 43 -10.20 -2.28 -3.77
N LEU A 44 -9.63 -1.09 -3.97
CA LEU A 44 -8.18 -0.90 -4.00
C LEU A 44 -7.58 -1.10 -2.60
N LEU A 45 -8.26 -0.67 -1.53
CA LEU A 45 -7.83 -0.96 -0.15
C LEU A 45 -7.77 -2.47 0.12
N ARG A 46 -8.81 -3.21 -0.31
CA ARG A 46 -8.84 -4.68 -0.19
C ARG A 46 -7.72 -5.35 -0.99
N GLN A 47 -7.45 -4.84 -2.20
CA GLN A 47 -6.35 -5.36 -3.02
C GLN A 47 -5.00 -5.13 -2.34
N ILE A 48 -4.74 -3.92 -1.85
CA ILE A 48 -3.49 -3.59 -1.14
C ILE A 48 -3.31 -4.49 0.10
N ALA A 49 -4.35 -4.66 0.92
CA ALA A 49 -4.31 -5.53 2.08
C ALA A 49 -3.98 -6.99 1.69
N LYS A 50 -4.65 -7.50 0.64
CA LYS A 50 -4.40 -8.84 0.11
C LYS A 50 -2.97 -9.02 -0.42
N ASP A 51 -2.47 -8.05 -1.18
CA ASP A 51 -1.11 -8.07 -1.75
C ASP A 51 -0.03 -8.20 -0.67
N ILE A 52 -0.25 -7.56 0.48
CA ILE A 52 0.66 -7.59 1.63
C ILE A 52 0.30 -8.65 2.67
N GLY A 53 -0.65 -9.54 2.36
CA GLY A 53 -0.98 -10.72 3.16
C GLY A 53 -1.66 -10.41 4.49
N MET A 54 -2.56 -9.42 4.52
CA MET A 54 -3.36 -9.07 5.70
C MET A 54 -4.83 -8.89 5.35
N THR A 55 -5.68 -8.92 6.38
CA THR A 55 -7.09 -8.57 6.26
C THR A 55 -7.26 -7.06 6.05
N LEU A 56 -8.42 -6.66 5.51
CA LEU A 56 -8.76 -5.24 5.38
C LEU A 56 -8.79 -4.54 6.76
N GLU A 57 -9.30 -5.23 7.79
CA GLU A 57 -9.40 -4.69 9.15
C GLU A 57 -8.02 -4.43 9.76
N GLU A 58 -7.09 -5.40 9.66
CA GLU A 58 -5.70 -5.21 10.08
C GLU A 58 -5.03 -4.07 9.31
N PHE A 59 -5.29 -3.95 8.01
CA PHE A 59 -4.73 -2.84 7.23
C PHE A 59 -5.24 -1.48 7.70
N LEU A 60 -6.53 -1.37 8.00
CA LEU A 60 -7.17 -0.12 8.41
C LEU A 60 -6.81 0.30 9.85
N SER A 61 -6.43 -0.63 10.72
CA SER A 61 -5.98 -0.30 12.08
C SER A 61 -4.67 0.51 12.13
N HIS A 62 -3.93 0.57 11.01
CA HIS A 62 -2.67 1.31 10.89
C HIS A 62 -2.84 2.74 10.32
N ARG A 63 -4.09 3.14 9.99
CA ARG A 63 -4.40 4.43 9.37
C ARG A 63 -4.01 5.62 10.23
#